data_AF-A0A7S0A3V4-F1
#
_entry.id   AF-A0A7S0A3V4-F1
#
_cell.length_a   1.000
_cell.length_b   1.000
_cell.length_c   1.000
_cell.angle_alpha   90.00
_cell.angle_beta   90.00
_cell.angle_gamma   90.00
#
_symmetry.space_group_name_H-M   'P 1'
#
loop_
_entity.id
_entity.type
_entity.pdbx_description
1 polymer ?
#
loop_
_entity_poly.entity_id
_entity_poly.type
_entity_poly.pdbx_seq_one_letter_code
_entity_poly.pdbx_strand_id
1 'polypeptide(L)'
;AKVRWASGAPWTPGLVLPPERLSAVMDIVAGSMCLPVDDGKAPALDIWADDCQWAFLGGTLYRLVAKFVVYSLEPNLANGQAFTAASMWATLELLCRRLTPCMIHTGTWTWHVRTFLYELARCYYVRACRERFKEPGCNAHESFRMTPACDTAFVRLVRPLLVDSLTLQSKGGEMVQMHSVTMSLPFVARLSLLEAGCWRETQTFLEECVQDLEDPMSVRHSTTLQLLGVAAPLLAYAAPGLLVDAAHLALPGINATDPMKTLLTAVFFAQLFIQVPTKDLSLQDLPDASPGALLAALPVHPAGAPAPAADPGDLKMCTSTLPDLCCALLERFLDYVQCVPKPSKLDAMAALDLAGPRVLSTALFLAARQTDDATAEAMVGRLEEWVTRTLAPDAVKGVRMVVGALSLAHPRFAARLVDAAVGRLPLHAGGLAPLGESEALWHLSTLGAAARFGEAGLLPRRQALEARMEAAL
;
A
#
# COMPACT_ATOMS: atom_id res chain seq x y z
N ALA A 1 17.96 -28.35 -3.14
CA ALA A 1 19.12 -28.33 -4.07
C ALA A 1 20.15 -27.28 -3.63
N LYS A 2 21.17 -27.68 -2.84
CA LYS A 2 22.40 -26.89 -2.68
C LYS A 2 23.42 -27.48 -3.66
N VAL A 3 23.51 -26.90 -4.85
CA VAL A 3 24.64 -27.20 -5.74
C VAL A 3 25.86 -26.56 -5.09
N ARG A 4 26.81 -27.38 -4.63
CA ARG A 4 28.11 -26.89 -4.15
C ARG A 4 28.86 -26.34 -5.37
N TRP A 5 29.03 -25.03 -5.40
CA TRP A 5 29.92 -24.36 -6.34
C TRP A 5 31.35 -24.79 -6.02
N ALA A 6 31.96 -25.58 -6.89
CA ALA A 6 33.37 -25.91 -6.79
C ALA A 6 34.18 -24.64 -7.07
N SER A 7 34.90 -24.16 -6.04
CA SER A 7 35.79 -23.00 -6.14
C SER A 7 36.94 -23.32 -7.10
N GLY A 8 36.93 -22.74 -8.30
CA GLY A 8 38.10 -22.71 -9.19
C GLY A 8 37.91 -23.13 -10.65
N ALA A 9 36.74 -23.60 -11.06
CA ALA A 9 36.48 -23.85 -12.49
C ALA A 9 36.11 -22.54 -13.21
N PRO A 10 36.72 -22.20 -14.36
CA PRO A 10 36.25 -21.10 -15.20
C PRO A 10 34.80 -21.38 -15.62
N TRP A 11 33.91 -20.43 -15.36
CA TRP A 11 32.48 -20.54 -15.64
C TRP A 11 32.27 -20.62 -17.15
N THR A 12 31.85 -21.77 -17.67
CA THR A 12 31.41 -21.90 -19.06
C THR A 12 30.07 -21.17 -19.21
N PRO A 13 29.93 -20.21 -20.14
CA PRO A 13 28.66 -19.53 -20.39
C PRO A 13 27.61 -20.57 -20.75
N GLY A 14 26.59 -20.69 -19.89
CA GLY A 14 25.49 -21.63 -20.09
C GLY A 14 25.65 -22.91 -19.27
N LEU A 15 25.36 -22.80 -17.97
CA LEU A 15 24.66 -23.89 -17.26
C LEU A 15 23.17 -23.84 -17.67
N VAL A 16 22.92 -23.83 -18.98
CA VAL A 16 21.60 -24.03 -19.54
C VAL A 16 21.33 -25.50 -19.29
N LEU A 17 20.39 -25.79 -18.39
CA LEU A 17 19.86 -27.14 -18.31
C LEU A 17 19.48 -27.56 -19.74
N PRO A 18 19.82 -28.79 -20.17
CA PRO A 18 19.42 -29.26 -21.49
C PRO A 18 17.93 -28.94 -21.72
N PRO A 19 17.51 -28.51 -22.92
CA PRO A 19 16.13 -28.11 -23.19
C PRO A 19 15.08 -29.10 -22.68
N GLU A 20 15.41 -30.40 -22.73
CA GLU A 20 14.61 -31.50 -22.18
C GLU A 20 14.37 -31.38 -20.67
N ARG A 21 15.41 -31.06 -19.89
CA ARG A 21 15.32 -30.86 -18.44
C ARG A 21 14.60 -29.56 -18.10
N LEU A 22 14.74 -28.55 -18.94
CA LEU A 22 14.02 -27.30 -18.78
C LEU A 22 12.51 -27.52 -18.97
N SER A 23 12.11 -28.22 -20.04
CA SER A 23 10.71 -28.61 -20.25
C SER A 23 10.18 -29.40 -19.06
N ALA A 24 10.92 -30.40 -18.58
CA ALA A 24 10.50 -31.20 -17.43
C ALA A 24 10.28 -30.38 -16.16
N VAL A 25 11.15 -29.39 -15.86
CA VAL A 25 10.93 -28.48 -14.73
C VAL A 25 9.64 -27.68 -14.91
N MET A 26 9.37 -27.19 -16.11
CA MET A 26 8.17 -26.38 -16.39
C MET A 26 6.89 -27.20 -16.37
N ASP A 27 6.95 -28.46 -16.81
CA ASP A 27 5.83 -29.40 -16.71
C ASP A 27 5.56 -29.77 -15.24
N ILE A 28 6.59 -29.91 -14.41
CA ILE A 28 6.43 -30.05 -12.94
C ILE A 28 5.78 -28.80 -12.35
N VAL A 29 6.19 -27.61 -12.80
CA VAL A 29 5.62 -26.34 -12.31
C VAL A 29 4.15 -26.22 -12.70
N ALA A 30 3.81 -26.46 -13.96
CA ALA A 30 2.43 -26.47 -14.44
C ALA A 30 1.60 -27.54 -13.74
N GLY A 31 2.14 -28.75 -13.56
CA GLY A 31 1.51 -29.84 -12.83
C GLY A 31 1.26 -29.49 -11.35
N SER A 32 2.20 -28.81 -10.69
CA SER A 32 2.07 -28.36 -9.30
C SER A 32 1.02 -27.26 -9.09
N MET A 33 0.56 -26.62 -10.16
CA MET A 33 -0.51 -25.62 -10.11
C MET A 33 -1.90 -26.24 -10.33
N CYS A 34 -1.98 -27.55 -10.60
CA CYS A 34 -3.23 -28.27 -10.87
C CYS A 34 -4.08 -27.60 -11.97
N LEU A 35 -3.42 -27.15 -13.05
CA LEU A 35 -4.11 -26.48 -14.15
C LEU A 35 -5.10 -27.46 -14.83
N PRO A 36 -6.30 -27.01 -15.20
CA PRO A 36 -7.25 -27.85 -15.95
C PRO A 36 -6.67 -28.17 -17.33
N VAL A 37 -6.69 -29.45 -17.73
CA VAL A 37 -6.24 -29.90 -19.06
C VAL A 37 -7.46 -30.38 -19.85
N ASP A 38 -7.74 -29.71 -20.98
CA ASP A 38 -8.66 -29.94 -22.11
C ASP A 38 -10.07 -30.56 -21.94
N ASP A 39 -10.46 -31.16 -20.81
CA ASP A 39 -11.80 -31.75 -20.60
C ASP A 39 -12.46 -31.33 -19.27
N GLY A 40 -11.96 -30.27 -18.62
CA GLY A 40 -12.45 -29.83 -17.31
C GLY A 40 -12.16 -30.81 -16.16
N LYS A 41 -11.51 -31.94 -16.47
CA LYS A 41 -10.93 -32.85 -15.48
C LYS A 41 -9.49 -32.40 -15.26
N ALA A 42 -9.18 -31.98 -14.03
CA ALA A 42 -7.79 -31.94 -13.61
C ALA A 42 -7.19 -33.33 -13.88
N PRO A 43 -5.98 -33.46 -14.45
CA PRO A 43 -5.35 -34.76 -14.60
C PRO A 43 -5.42 -35.48 -13.26
N ALA A 44 -5.94 -36.71 -13.25
CA ALA A 44 -6.02 -37.54 -12.06
C ALA A 44 -4.59 -37.75 -11.54
N LEU A 45 -4.18 -36.89 -10.62
CA LEU A 45 -2.92 -36.96 -9.91
C LEU A 45 -3.06 -38.03 -8.81
N ASP A 46 -3.46 -39.25 -9.19
CA ASP A 46 -3.54 -40.41 -8.29
C ASP A 46 -2.16 -40.79 -7.74
N ILE A 47 -1.08 -40.36 -8.38
CA ILE A 47 0.30 -40.58 -7.90
C ILE A 47 0.68 -39.55 -6.80
N TRP A 48 -0.10 -38.49 -6.59
CA TRP A 48 0.29 -37.32 -5.76
C TRP A 48 -0.76 -36.91 -4.71
N ALA A 49 -1.89 -37.61 -4.65
CA ALA A 49 -3.02 -37.29 -3.75
C ALA A 49 -2.79 -37.72 -2.29
N ASP A 50 -1.97 -38.76 -2.04
CA ASP A 50 -1.86 -39.35 -0.69
C ASP A 50 -0.91 -38.62 0.27
N ASP A 51 -0.06 -37.70 -0.22
CA ASP A 51 0.84 -36.89 0.62
C ASP A 51 0.48 -35.39 0.52
N CYS A 52 -0.59 -35.00 1.20
CA CYS A 52 -1.05 -33.61 1.41
C CYS A 52 -0.08 -32.72 2.22
N GLN A 53 1.24 -32.87 2.05
CA GLN A 53 2.26 -31.99 2.64
C GLN A 53 2.57 -30.75 1.78
N TRP A 54 2.07 -30.67 0.55
CA TRP A 54 2.37 -29.55 -0.36
C TRP A 54 1.68 -28.23 0.01
N ALA A 55 0.58 -28.26 0.76
CA ALA A 55 -0.03 -27.04 1.31
C ALA A 55 0.94 -26.26 2.22
N PHE A 56 1.86 -26.95 2.90
CA PHE A 56 2.89 -26.33 3.74
C PHE A 56 4.15 -25.90 2.96
N LEU A 57 4.42 -26.49 1.78
CA LEU A 57 5.57 -26.16 0.94
C LEU A 57 5.28 -25.04 -0.08
N GLY A 58 4.01 -24.71 -0.32
CA GLY A 58 3.54 -23.89 -1.44
C GLY A 58 4.31 -22.58 -1.65
N GLY A 59 4.45 -21.73 -0.62
CA GLY A 59 5.16 -20.45 -0.78
C GLY A 59 6.67 -20.61 -1.06
N THR A 60 7.32 -21.58 -0.43
CA THR A 60 8.77 -21.79 -0.59
C THR A 60 9.08 -22.40 -1.95
N LEU A 61 8.24 -23.32 -2.44
CA LEU A 61 8.42 -23.94 -3.75
C LEU A 61 8.31 -22.90 -4.87
N TYR A 62 7.23 -22.10 -4.91
CA TYR A 62 7.05 -21.09 -5.96
C TYR A 62 8.18 -20.07 -5.98
N ARG A 63 8.68 -19.67 -4.81
CA ARG A 63 9.86 -18.82 -4.70
C ARG A 63 11.12 -19.45 -5.31
N LEU A 64 11.36 -20.75 -5.05
CA LEU A 64 12.51 -21.46 -5.59
C LEU A 64 12.42 -21.62 -7.11
N VAL A 65 11.24 -21.96 -7.62
CA VAL A 65 10.98 -22.06 -9.06
C VAL A 65 11.15 -20.69 -9.73
N ALA A 66 10.50 -19.65 -9.21
CA ALA A 66 10.63 -18.29 -9.71
C ALA A 66 12.09 -17.84 -9.77
N LYS A 67 12.85 -18.11 -8.71
CA LYS A 67 14.29 -17.82 -8.66
C LYS A 67 15.04 -18.62 -9.72
N PHE A 68 14.73 -19.90 -9.90
CA PHE A 68 15.36 -20.72 -10.92
C PHE A 68 15.10 -20.16 -12.33
N VAL A 69 13.84 -19.84 -12.67
CA VAL A 69 13.46 -19.25 -13.96
C VAL A 69 14.22 -17.93 -14.17
N VAL A 70 14.10 -16.98 -13.24
CA VAL A 70 14.70 -15.66 -13.36
C VAL A 70 16.21 -15.70 -13.49
N TYR A 71 16.91 -16.52 -12.71
CA TYR A 71 18.38 -16.59 -12.76
C TYR A 71 18.90 -17.42 -13.94
N SER A 72 18.00 -18.08 -14.67
CA SER A 72 18.33 -18.80 -15.90
C SER A 72 18.00 -17.99 -17.17
N LEU A 73 17.41 -16.79 -17.04
CA LEU A 73 17.16 -15.88 -18.16
C LEU A 73 18.48 -15.39 -18.75
N GLU A 74 18.56 -15.44 -20.08
CA GLU A 74 19.71 -14.97 -20.84
C GLU A 74 19.76 -13.43 -20.86
N PRO A 75 20.91 -12.81 -20.54
CA PRO A 75 21.07 -11.35 -20.39
C PRO A 75 21.16 -10.59 -21.73
N ASN A 76 21.61 -11.27 -22.79
CA ASN A 76 21.98 -10.66 -24.07
C ASN A 76 20.80 -10.69 -25.06
N LEU A 77 19.68 -10.11 -24.66
CA LEU A 77 18.53 -9.97 -25.54
C LEU A 77 18.64 -8.67 -26.36
N ALA A 78 18.48 -8.73 -27.67
CA ALA A 78 18.32 -7.52 -28.48
C ALA A 78 16.85 -7.07 -28.51
N ASN A 79 16.61 -5.76 -28.57
CA ASN A 79 15.26 -5.20 -28.63
C ASN A 79 14.49 -5.77 -29.83
N GLY A 80 13.30 -6.30 -29.59
CA GLY A 80 12.42 -6.87 -30.63
C GLY A 80 12.87 -8.22 -31.20
N GLN A 81 13.93 -8.82 -30.67
CA GLN A 81 14.40 -10.14 -31.12
C GLN A 81 13.43 -11.24 -30.67
N ALA A 82 13.05 -12.12 -31.59
CA ALA A 82 12.30 -13.33 -31.26
C ALA A 82 13.13 -14.23 -30.33
N PHE A 83 12.48 -14.85 -29.34
CA PHE A 83 13.15 -15.78 -28.44
C PHE A 83 13.52 -17.05 -29.20
N THR A 84 14.77 -17.49 -29.06
CA THR A 84 15.20 -18.77 -29.61
C THR A 84 14.46 -19.90 -28.91
N ALA A 85 13.99 -20.93 -29.63
CA ALA A 85 13.17 -22.01 -29.03
C ALA A 85 13.81 -22.71 -27.81
N ALA A 86 15.14 -22.74 -27.73
CA ALA A 86 15.89 -23.34 -26.62
C ALA A 86 16.15 -22.40 -25.43
N SER A 87 15.71 -21.13 -25.47
CA SER A 87 15.97 -20.17 -24.40
C SER A 87 14.98 -20.26 -23.25
N MET A 88 15.43 -19.80 -22.08
CA MET A 88 14.56 -19.61 -20.93
C MET A 88 13.46 -18.58 -21.22
N TRP A 89 13.75 -17.58 -22.05
CA TRP A 89 12.74 -16.60 -22.49
C TRP A 89 11.58 -17.22 -23.28
N ALA A 90 11.88 -18.11 -24.25
CA ALA A 90 10.83 -18.81 -25.01
C ALA A 90 9.98 -19.71 -24.09
N THR A 91 10.66 -20.34 -23.12
CA THR A 91 10.02 -21.18 -22.11
C THR A 91 9.10 -20.37 -21.20
N LEU A 92 9.54 -19.20 -20.74
CA LEU A 92 8.72 -18.29 -19.95
C LEU A 92 7.53 -17.75 -20.76
N GLU A 93 7.72 -17.41 -22.04
CA GLU A 93 6.62 -16.98 -22.91
C GLU A 93 5.55 -18.06 -23.06
N LEU A 94 5.95 -19.31 -23.27
CA LEU A 94 5.03 -20.44 -23.35
C LEU A 94 4.27 -20.63 -22.03
N LEU A 95 4.96 -20.53 -20.89
CA LEU A 95 4.33 -20.60 -19.58
C LEU A 95 3.30 -19.48 -19.41
N CYS A 96 3.67 -18.24 -19.70
CA CYS A 96 2.77 -17.09 -19.59
C CYS A 96 1.50 -17.29 -20.43
N ARG A 97 1.63 -17.76 -21.69
CA ARG A 97 0.49 -18.08 -22.55
C ARG A 97 -0.40 -19.18 -21.96
N ARG A 98 0.18 -20.21 -21.35
CA ARG A 98 -0.58 -21.28 -20.65
C ARG A 98 -1.28 -20.79 -19.39
N LEU A 99 -0.71 -19.78 -18.72
CA LEU A 99 -1.30 -19.20 -17.52
C LEU A 99 -2.46 -18.23 -17.84
N THR A 100 -2.51 -17.62 -19.02
CA THR A 100 -3.54 -16.64 -19.39
C THR A 100 -4.97 -17.14 -19.13
N PRO A 101 -5.42 -18.33 -19.59
CA PRO A 101 -6.77 -18.81 -19.30
C PRO A 101 -7.05 -19.00 -17.80
N CYS A 102 -6.00 -19.34 -17.04
CA CYS A 102 -6.07 -19.56 -15.59
C CYS A 102 -6.13 -18.24 -14.81
N MET A 103 -5.76 -17.12 -15.42
CA MET A 103 -5.97 -15.79 -14.87
C MET A 103 -7.43 -15.35 -15.02
N ILE A 104 -8.02 -15.65 -16.19
CA ILE A 104 -9.41 -15.30 -16.56
C ILE A 104 -10.45 -16.03 -15.70
N HIS A 105 -10.17 -17.28 -15.34
CA HIS A 105 -11.10 -18.12 -14.61
C HIS A 105 -10.62 -18.44 -13.19
N THR A 106 -11.54 -18.36 -12.24
CA THR A 106 -11.27 -18.68 -10.84
C THR A 106 -11.45 -20.16 -10.55
N GLY A 107 -10.48 -20.75 -9.87
CA GLY A 107 -10.50 -22.15 -9.47
C GLY A 107 -9.49 -22.43 -8.36
N THR A 108 -9.27 -23.71 -8.07
CA THR A 108 -8.29 -24.15 -7.06
C THR A 108 -6.86 -23.72 -7.40
N TRP A 109 -6.55 -23.58 -8.69
CA TRP A 109 -5.24 -23.11 -9.20
C TRP A 109 -4.99 -21.62 -8.97
N THR A 110 -6.03 -20.80 -8.75
CA THR A 110 -5.92 -19.33 -8.76
C THR A 110 -4.88 -18.82 -7.76
N TRP A 111 -4.87 -19.36 -6.54
CA TRP A 111 -3.87 -18.99 -5.53
C TRP A 111 -2.44 -19.37 -5.96
N HIS A 112 -2.26 -20.56 -6.53
CA HIS A 112 -0.96 -21.07 -6.97
C HIS A 112 -0.37 -20.22 -8.10
N VAL A 113 -1.17 -19.92 -9.12
CA VAL A 113 -0.74 -19.10 -10.26
C VAL A 113 -0.39 -17.68 -9.80
N ARG A 114 -1.25 -17.05 -8.99
CA ARG A 114 -1.01 -15.69 -8.46
C ARG A 114 0.24 -15.63 -7.58
N THR A 115 0.44 -16.61 -6.71
CA THR A 115 1.64 -16.70 -5.84
C THR A 115 2.91 -16.88 -6.66
N PHE A 116 2.87 -17.72 -7.69
CA PHE A 116 4.01 -17.91 -8.59
C PHE A 116 4.33 -16.63 -9.37
N LEU A 117 3.33 -15.95 -9.95
CA LEU A 117 3.55 -14.69 -10.68
C LEU A 117 4.14 -13.61 -9.77
N TYR A 118 3.68 -13.52 -8.53
CA TYR A 118 4.26 -12.66 -7.50
C TYR A 118 5.75 -12.97 -7.29
N GLU A 119 6.10 -14.23 -6.99
CA GLU A 119 7.49 -14.59 -6.73
C GLU A 119 8.37 -14.42 -7.97
N LEU A 120 7.83 -14.67 -9.17
CA LEU A 120 8.52 -14.48 -10.44
C LEU A 120 8.88 -13.00 -10.65
N ALA A 121 7.88 -12.11 -10.54
CA ALA A 121 8.08 -10.67 -10.69
C ALA A 121 9.02 -10.12 -9.61
N ARG A 122 8.88 -10.59 -8.37
CA ARG A 122 9.76 -10.21 -7.26
C ARG A 122 11.20 -10.66 -7.47
N CYS A 123 11.42 -11.90 -7.88
CA CYS A 123 12.76 -12.41 -8.14
C CYS A 123 13.44 -11.64 -9.28
N TYR A 124 12.70 -11.31 -10.34
CA TYR A 124 13.22 -10.50 -11.44
C TYR A 124 13.61 -9.11 -10.97
N TYR A 125 12.70 -8.40 -10.28
CA TYR A 125 12.95 -7.07 -9.73
C TYR A 125 14.19 -7.04 -8.82
N VAL A 126 14.29 -7.98 -7.87
CA VAL A 126 15.44 -8.07 -6.96
C VAL A 126 16.75 -8.34 -7.71
N ARG A 127 16.74 -9.19 -8.75
CA ARG A 127 17.91 -9.43 -9.60
C ARG A 127 18.31 -8.15 -10.34
N ALA A 128 17.37 -7.50 -11.01
CA ALA A 128 17.61 -6.28 -11.78
C ALA A 128 18.17 -5.16 -10.89
N CYS A 129 17.58 -4.91 -9.72
CA CYS A 129 18.08 -3.92 -8.77
C CYS A 129 19.49 -4.25 -8.28
N ARG A 130 19.75 -5.50 -7.87
CA ARG A 130 21.08 -5.92 -7.39
C ARG A 130 22.19 -5.69 -8.40
N GLU A 131 21.92 -6.03 -9.66
CA GLU A 131 22.88 -5.92 -10.75
C GLU A 131 23.10 -4.46 -11.17
N ARG A 132 22.08 -3.60 -11.08
CA ARG A 132 22.17 -2.16 -11.43
C ARG A 132 22.79 -1.31 -10.35
N PHE A 133 22.35 -1.48 -9.10
CA PHE A 133 22.84 -0.70 -7.97
C PHE A 133 24.21 -1.16 -7.47
N LYS A 134 24.78 -2.20 -8.07
CA LYS A 134 26.05 -2.80 -7.65
C LYS A 134 26.05 -3.04 -6.13
N GLU A 135 24.96 -3.62 -5.62
CA GLU A 135 24.79 -3.88 -4.19
C GLU A 135 26.03 -4.63 -3.66
N PRO A 136 26.52 -4.33 -2.44
CA PRO A 136 27.64 -5.05 -1.86
C PRO A 136 27.42 -6.57 -1.90
N GLY A 137 28.30 -7.29 -2.59
CA GLY A 137 28.20 -8.74 -2.81
C GLY A 137 27.60 -9.18 -4.16
N CYS A 138 27.19 -8.25 -5.03
CA CYS A 138 26.82 -8.59 -6.41
C CYS A 138 28.08 -8.84 -7.25
N ASN A 139 28.44 -10.12 -7.39
CA ASN A 139 29.60 -10.57 -8.17
C ASN A 139 29.24 -10.94 -9.62
N ALA A 140 28.07 -10.54 -10.12
CA ALA A 140 27.67 -10.81 -11.49
C ALA A 140 28.55 -10.00 -12.46
N HIS A 141 29.27 -10.72 -13.34
CA HIS A 141 30.05 -10.14 -14.42
C HIS A 141 29.14 -9.36 -15.37
N GLU A 142 29.64 -8.29 -16.00
CA GLU A 142 28.83 -7.35 -16.79
C GLU A 142 28.07 -8.02 -17.94
N SER A 143 28.69 -9.02 -18.59
CA SER A 143 28.07 -9.83 -19.64
C SER A 143 26.90 -10.71 -19.18
N PHE A 144 26.68 -10.84 -17.86
CA PHE A 144 25.60 -11.62 -17.26
C PHE A 144 24.51 -10.77 -16.62
N ARG A 145 24.62 -9.44 -16.71
CA ARG A 145 23.65 -8.53 -16.13
C ARG A 145 22.44 -8.34 -17.04
N MET A 146 21.27 -8.20 -16.42
CA MET A 146 20.02 -7.90 -17.10
C MET A 146 20.10 -6.56 -17.80
N THR A 147 19.83 -6.56 -19.11
CA THR A 147 19.80 -5.36 -19.94
C THR A 147 18.39 -4.71 -19.94
N PRO A 148 18.24 -3.45 -20.36
CA PRO A 148 16.92 -2.84 -20.54
C PRO A 148 16.02 -3.62 -21.49
N ALA A 149 16.58 -4.23 -22.53
CA ALA A 149 15.85 -5.09 -23.46
C ALA A 149 15.18 -6.28 -22.75
N CYS A 150 15.87 -6.85 -21.76
CA CYS A 150 15.30 -7.90 -20.93
C CYS A 150 14.15 -7.41 -20.06
N ASP A 151 14.20 -6.17 -19.56
CA ASP A 151 13.07 -5.61 -18.80
C ASP A 151 11.86 -5.50 -19.71
N THR A 152 12.00 -4.87 -20.87
CA THR A 152 10.92 -4.76 -21.85
C THR A 152 10.33 -6.13 -22.18
N ALA A 153 11.18 -7.14 -22.40
CA ALA A 153 10.72 -8.50 -22.65
C ALA A 153 9.99 -9.12 -21.45
N PHE A 154 10.51 -8.97 -20.23
CA PHE A 154 9.89 -9.51 -19.03
C PHE A 154 8.54 -8.84 -18.73
N VAL A 155 8.48 -7.51 -18.79
CA VAL A 155 7.25 -6.74 -18.59
C VAL A 155 6.21 -7.12 -19.64
N ARG A 156 6.59 -7.21 -20.93
CA ARG A 156 5.69 -7.65 -22.00
C ARG A 156 5.05 -9.02 -21.73
N LEU A 157 5.78 -9.95 -21.13
CA LEU A 157 5.28 -11.30 -20.85
C LEU A 157 4.40 -11.37 -19.60
N VAL A 158 4.81 -10.68 -18.53
CA VAL A 158 4.20 -10.85 -17.20
C VAL A 158 3.08 -9.83 -16.94
N ARG A 159 3.20 -8.60 -17.46
CA ARG A 159 2.24 -7.51 -17.23
C ARG A 159 0.80 -7.88 -17.60
N PRO A 160 0.50 -8.46 -18.78
CA PRO A 160 -0.88 -8.80 -19.14
C PRO A 160 -1.53 -9.72 -18.10
N LEU A 161 -0.79 -10.75 -17.63
CA LEU A 161 -1.28 -11.66 -16.60
C LEU A 161 -1.55 -10.94 -15.27
N LEU A 162 -0.67 -10.02 -14.88
CA LEU A 162 -0.87 -9.25 -13.64
C LEU A 162 -2.06 -8.30 -13.75
N VAL A 163 -2.24 -7.61 -14.89
CA VAL A 163 -3.39 -6.73 -15.13
C VAL A 163 -4.68 -7.53 -15.15
N ASP A 164 -4.73 -8.66 -15.87
CA ASP A 164 -5.88 -9.57 -15.87
C ASP A 164 -6.20 -10.03 -14.43
N SER A 165 -5.18 -10.31 -13.62
CA SER A 165 -5.37 -10.69 -12.22
C SER A 165 -6.09 -9.62 -11.37
N LEU A 166 -5.96 -8.35 -11.76
CA LEU A 166 -6.50 -7.18 -11.06
C LEU A 166 -7.88 -6.78 -11.58
N THR A 167 -8.18 -7.02 -12.86
CA THR A 167 -9.47 -6.65 -13.48
C THR A 167 -10.57 -7.68 -13.22
N LEU A 168 -10.20 -8.94 -12.98
CA LEU A 168 -11.18 -10.01 -12.86
C LEU A 168 -11.76 -10.11 -11.45
N GLN A 169 -13.01 -9.68 -11.33
CA GLN A 169 -13.85 -9.91 -10.16
C GLN A 169 -14.20 -11.41 -10.08
N SER A 170 -13.50 -12.13 -9.20
CA SER A 170 -13.93 -13.48 -8.85
C SER A 170 -15.25 -13.42 -8.10
N LYS A 171 -16.27 -14.16 -8.55
CA LYS A 171 -17.46 -14.48 -7.74
C LYS A 171 -17.12 -15.28 -6.46
N GLY A 172 -15.89 -15.80 -6.36
CA GLY A 172 -15.35 -16.40 -5.14
C GLY A 172 -14.87 -15.33 -4.16
N GLY A 173 -15.39 -15.38 -2.93
CA GLY A 173 -15.30 -14.39 -1.84
C GLY A 173 -14.10 -13.44 -1.77
N GLU A 174 -14.38 -12.22 -1.31
CA GLU A 174 -13.49 -11.06 -1.16
C GLU A 174 -12.09 -11.37 -0.58
N MET A 175 -11.98 -12.37 0.28
CA MET A 175 -10.75 -12.69 1.00
C MET A 175 -9.63 -13.25 0.11
N VAL A 176 -9.97 -13.98 -0.97
CA VAL A 176 -8.97 -14.52 -1.92
C VAL A 176 -8.48 -13.44 -2.89
N GLN A 177 -9.29 -12.42 -3.14
CA GLN A 177 -8.93 -11.30 -4.02
C GLN A 177 -7.86 -10.39 -3.39
N MET A 178 -7.95 -10.12 -2.09
CA MET A 178 -7.03 -9.20 -1.40
C MET A 178 -5.56 -9.62 -1.51
N HIS A 179 -5.25 -10.92 -1.44
CA HIS A 179 -3.87 -11.39 -1.45
C HIS A 179 -3.21 -11.13 -2.81
N SER A 180 -3.91 -11.39 -3.91
CA SER A 180 -3.35 -11.18 -5.26
C SER A 180 -3.21 -9.73 -5.65
N VAL A 181 -4.16 -8.87 -5.25
CA VAL A 181 -4.12 -7.44 -5.55
C VAL A 181 -2.94 -6.77 -4.83
N THR A 182 -2.79 -7.07 -3.53
CA THR A 182 -1.69 -6.55 -2.70
C THR A 182 -0.32 -6.97 -3.23
N MET A 183 -0.21 -8.19 -3.72
CA MET A 183 1.06 -8.80 -4.06
C MET A 183 1.51 -8.48 -5.49
N SER A 184 0.60 -8.45 -6.47
CA SER A 184 0.96 -8.25 -7.88
C SER A 184 1.27 -6.78 -8.22
N LEU A 185 0.55 -5.83 -7.63
CA LEU A 185 0.66 -4.43 -8.01
C LEU A 185 2.00 -3.74 -7.73
N PRO A 186 2.68 -3.93 -6.57
CA PRO A 186 3.98 -3.32 -6.36
C PRO A 186 4.97 -3.72 -7.45
N PHE A 187 4.80 -4.90 -8.05
CA PHE A 187 5.62 -5.32 -9.17
C PHE A 187 5.14 -4.73 -10.48
N VAL A 188 3.85 -4.69 -10.81
CA VAL A 188 3.39 -3.96 -12.01
C VAL A 188 3.90 -2.53 -11.96
N ALA A 189 3.69 -1.83 -10.85
CA ALA A 189 4.17 -0.49 -10.55
C ALA A 189 5.70 -0.35 -10.78
N ARG A 190 6.50 -1.23 -10.15
CA ARG A 190 7.97 -1.17 -10.24
C ARG A 190 8.53 -1.66 -11.58
N LEU A 191 7.83 -2.57 -12.26
CA LEU A 191 8.19 -3.08 -13.58
C LEU A 191 7.86 -2.05 -14.67
N SER A 192 6.73 -1.37 -14.54
CA SER A 192 6.37 -0.25 -15.42
C SER A 192 7.30 0.95 -15.24
N LEU A 193 7.95 1.08 -14.09
CA LEU A 193 9.08 1.99 -13.96
C LEU A 193 10.31 1.53 -14.76
N LEU A 194 10.52 0.24 -15.04
CA LEU A 194 11.68 -0.18 -15.82
C LEU A 194 11.57 0.13 -17.32
N GLU A 195 10.38 0.45 -17.82
CA GLU A 195 10.11 0.68 -19.24
C GLU A 195 9.08 1.80 -19.43
N ALA A 196 9.49 2.91 -20.06
CA ALA A 196 8.69 4.13 -20.14
C ALA A 196 7.34 3.96 -20.88
N GLY A 197 7.27 3.07 -21.87
CA GLY A 197 6.01 2.76 -22.58
C GLY A 197 4.97 2.10 -21.67
N CYS A 198 5.39 1.19 -20.80
CA CYS A 198 4.55 0.46 -19.86
C CYS A 198 3.99 1.36 -18.76
N TRP A 199 4.69 2.44 -18.39
CA TRP A 199 4.18 3.39 -17.41
C TRP A 199 2.86 4.02 -17.87
N ARG A 200 2.76 4.49 -19.12
CA ARG A 200 1.54 5.12 -19.62
C ARG A 200 0.34 4.19 -19.50
N GLU A 201 0.50 2.93 -19.88
CA GLU A 201 -0.59 1.96 -19.80
C GLU A 201 -0.96 1.61 -18.35
N THR A 202 0.03 1.58 -17.44
CA THR A 202 -0.23 1.44 -16.00
C THR A 202 -0.92 2.67 -15.43
N GLN A 203 -0.54 3.86 -15.87
CA GLN A 203 -1.18 5.11 -15.49
C GLN A 203 -2.64 5.10 -15.94
N THR A 204 -2.95 4.77 -17.19
CA THR A 204 -4.33 4.64 -17.69
C THR A 204 -5.15 3.65 -16.85
N PHE A 205 -4.58 2.49 -16.52
CA PHE A 205 -5.25 1.53 -15.63
C PHE A 205 -5.51 2.11 -14.23
N LEU A 206 -4.58 2.87 -13.67
CA LEU A 206 -4.76 3.53 -12.37
C LEU A 206 -5.79 4.66 -12.45
N GLU A 207 -5.85 5.41 -13.56
CA GLU A 207 -6.88 6.42 -13.85
C GLU A 207 -8.27 5.78 -13.87
N GLU A 208 -8.45 4.66 -14.57
CA GLU A 208 -9.69 3.87 -14.57
C GLU A 208 -10.06 3.41 -13.15
N CYS A 209 -9.07 2.98 -12.36
CA CYS A 209 -9.31 2.59 -10.97
C CYS A 209 -9.73 3.79 -10.11
N VAL A 210 -9.16 4.98 -10.31
CA VAL A 210 -9.60 6.19 -9.61
C VAL A 210 -11.02 6.57 -10.01
N GLN A 211 -11.39 6.43 -11.28
CA GLN A 211 -12.77 6.63 -11.75
C GLN A 211 -13.76 5.66 -11.07
N ASP A 212 -13.35 4.42 -10.75
CA ASP A 212 -14.20 3.51 -9.98
C ASP A 212 -14.56 4.04 -8.58
N LEU A 213 -13.80 4.99 -8.01
CA LEU A 213 -14.12 5.63 -6.73
C LEU A 213 -15.23 6.69 -6.85
N GLU A 214 -15.49 7.19 -8.06
CA GLU A 214 -16.56 8.17 -8.31
C GLU A 214 -17.95 7.52 -8.28
N ASP A 215 -18.03 6.23 -8.62
CA ASP A 215 -19.29 5.48 -8.60
C ASP A 215 -19.59 4.95 -7.18
N PRO A 216 -20.57 5.52 -6.45
CA PRO A 216 -20.92 5.06 -5.11
C PRO A 216 -21.39 3.60 -5.06
N MET A 217 -21.85 3.03 -6.19
CA MET A 217 -22.33 1.66 -6.30
C MET A 217 -21.24 0.67 -6.72
N SER A 218 -20.01 1.15 -6.94
CA SER A 218 -18.90 0.31 -7.37
C SER A 218 -18.57 -0.74 -6.31
N VAL A 219 -18.66 -2.00 -6.71
CA VAL A 219 -18.18 -3.15 -5.92
C VAL A 219 -16.66 -3.24 -5.89
N ARG A 220 -15.96 -2.39 -6.67
CA ARG A 220 -14.49 -2.39 -6.77
C ARG A 220 -13.81 -1.53 -5.72
N HIS A 221 -14.54 -0.69 -5.00
CA HIS A 221 -13.98 0.25 -4.03
C HIS A 221 -12.90 -0.33 -3.13
N SER A 222 -13.15 -1.46 -2.46
CA SER A 222 -12.18 -2.09 -1.57
C SER A 222 -10.90 -2.48 -2.30
N THR A 223 -11.03 -3.14 -3.45
CA THR A 223 -9.90 -3.54 -4.30
C THR A 223 -9.15 -2.33 -4.82
N THR A 224 -9.87 -1.29 -5.26
CA THR A 224 -9.31 -0.02 -5.74
C THR A 224 -8.55 0.72 -4.64
N LEU A 225 -9.09 0.85 -3.43
CA LEU A 225 -8.41 1.51 -2.31
C LEU A 225 -7.13 0.76 -1.91
N GLN A 226 -7.18 -0.57 -1.90
CA GLN A 226 -6.01 -1.40 -1.64
C GLN A 226 -4.94 -1.22 -2.74
N LEU A 227 -5.38 -1.21 -4.00
CA LEU A 227 -4.54 -0.99 -5.17
C LEU A 227 -3.84 0.37 -5.07
N LEU A 228 -4.61 1.44 -4.87
CA LEU A 228 -4.08 2.80 -4.72
C LEU A 228 -3.16 2.93 -3.52
N GLY A 229 -3.44 2.26 -2.40
CA GLY A 229 -2.58 2.29 -1.21
C GLY A 229 -1.21 1.69 -1.48
N VAL A 230 -1.16 0.62 -2.27
CA VAL A 230 0.10 -0.03 -2.69
C VAL A 230 0.81 0.76 -3.79
N ALA A 231 0.06 1.43 -4.67
CA ALA A 231 0.60 2.28 -5.73
C ALA A 231 1.01 3.68 -5.24
N ALA A 232 0.60 4.11 -4.04
CA ALA A 232 0.82 5.46 -3.53
C ALA A 232 2.29 5.94 -3.63
N PRO A 233 3.33 5.14 -3.28
CA PRO A 233 4.71 5.57 -3.45
C PRO A 233 5.11 5.82 -4.91
N LEU A 234 4.53 5.06 -5.84
CA LEU A 234 4.75 5.26 -7.27
C LEU A 234 4.00 6.49 -7.78
N LEU A 235 2.72 6.62 -7.43
CA LEU A 235 1.89 7.74 -7.84
C LEU A 235 2.45 9.06 -7.31
N ALA A 236 2.94 9.10 -6.07
CA ALA A 236 3.56 10.29 -5.48
C ALA A 236 4.73 10.81 -6.33
N TYR A 237 5.43 9.91 -7.02
CA TYR A 237 6.58 10.25 -7.85
C TYR A 237 6.22 10.51 -9.31
N ALA A 238 5.37 9.67 -9.90
CA ALA A 238 5.15 9.63 -11.35
C ALA A 238 3.80 10.22 -11.81
N ALA A 239 2.81 10.34 -10.92
CA ALA A 239 1.50 10.92 -11.21
C ALA A 239 0.86 11.52 -9.93
N PRO A 240 1.45 12.59 -9.37
CA PRO A 240 1.00 13.18 -8.11
C PRO A 240 -0.42 13.75 -8.18
N GLY A 241 -0.84 14.28 -9.34
CA GLY A 241 -2.24 14.72 -9.56
C GLY A 241 -3.24 13.58 -9.34
N LEU A 242 -2.99 12.45 -9.98
CA LEU A 242 -3.82 11.26 -9.83
C LEU A 242 -3.88 10.76 -8.37
N LEU A 243 -2.78 10.90 -7.62
CA LEU A 243 -2.75 10.54 -6.20
C LEU A 243 -3.63 11.45 -5.35
N VAL A 244 -3.62 12.75 -5.63
CA VAL A 244 -4.45 13.75 -4.93
C VAL A 244 -5.93 13.55 -5.28
N ASP A 245 -6.26 13.33 -6.55
CA ASP A 245 -7.62 13.02 -7.00
C ASP A 245 -8.15 11.76 -6.31
N ALA A 246 -7.35 10.69 -6.32
CA ALA A 246 -7.63 9.45 -5.59
C ALA A 246 -7.89 9.71 -4.10
N ALA A 247 -7.14 10.61 -3.47
CA ALA A 247 -7.30 10.91 -2.05
C ALA A 247 -8.61 11.63 -1.75
N HIS A 248 -8.99 12.62 -2.56
CA HIS A 248 -10.28 13.29 -2.41
C HIS A 248 -11.45 12.34 -2.63
N LEU A 249 -11.37 11.46 -3.63
CA LEU A 249 -12.40 10.45 -3.92
C LEU A 249 -12.43 9.31 -2.90
N ALA A 250 -11.32 9.02 -2.22
CA ALA A 250 -11.24 7.99 -1.19
C ALA A 250 -11.82 8.42 0.16
N LEU A 251 -11.86 9.73 0.47
CA LEU A 251 -12.34 10.27 1.76
C LEU A 251 -13.72 9.73 2.20
N PRO A 252 -14.75 9.68 1.33
CA PRO A 252 -16.05 9.12 1.69
C PRO A 252 -16.03 7.62 2.04
N GLY A 253 -14.94 6.91 1.75
CA GLY A 253 -14.74 5.53 2.18
C GLY A 253 -14.55 5.37 3.69
N ILE A 254 -14.29 6.45 4.42
CA ILE A 254 -14.34 6.48 5.89
C ILE A 254 -15.81 6.48 6.31
N ASN A 255 -16.35 5.30 6.61
CA ASN A 255 -17.77 5.09 6.87
C ASN A 255 -18.02 4.05 7.98
N ALA A 256 -18.76 4.45 9.01
CA ALA A 256 -19.13 3.58 10.13
C ALA A 256 -19.91 2.33 9.74
N THR A 257 -20.60 2.31 8.58
CA THR A 257 -21.35 1.15 8.11
C THR A 257 -20.50 0.14 7.33
N ASP A 258 -19.27 0.50 6.96
CA ASP A 258 -18.36 -0.36 6.19
C ASP A 258 -16.95 -0.33 6.83
N PRO A 259 -16.71 -1.21 7.82
CA PRO A 259 -15.43 -1.25 8.53
C PRO A 259 -14.27 -1.70 7.64
N MET A 260 -14.54 -2.50 6.60
CA MET A 260 -13.50 -2.93 5.66
C MET A 260 -13.08 -1.80 4.74
N LYS A 261 -14.03 -1.10 4.10
CA LYS A 261 -13.74 0.07 3.27
C LYS A 261 -13.03 1.15 4.08
N THR A 262 -13.49 1.40 5.32
CA THR A 262 -12.83 2.33 6.24
C THR A 262 -11.38 1.95 6.51
N LEU A 263 -11.12 0.67 6.82
CA LEU A 263 -9.76 0.19 7.05
C LEU A 263 -8.87 0.39 5.82
N LEU A 264 -9.37 0.07 4.63
CA LEU A 264 -8.61 0.19 3.38
C LEU A 264 -8.36 1.66 3.02
N THR A 265 -9.35 2.54 3.18
CA THR A 265 -9.18 3.99 3.05
C THR A 265 -8.13 4.51 4.04
N ALA A 266 -8.17 4.05 5.30
CA ALA A 266 -7.20 4.44 6.32
C ALA A 266 -5.78 3.99 5.96
N VAL A 267 -5.62 2.76 5.46
CA VAL A 267 -4.33 2.25 4.98
C VAL A 267 -3.84 3.08 3.80
N PHE A 268 -4.70 3.42 2.84
CA PHE A 268 -4.37 4.30 1.73
C PHE A 268 -3.84 5.66 2.22
N PHE A 269 -4.57 6.34 3.13
CA PHE A 269 -4.13 7.62 3.68
C PHE A 269 -2.82 7.51 4.47
N ALA A 270 -2.63 6.44 5.25
CA ALA A 270 -1.37 6.21 5.95
C ALA A 270 -0.21 6.06 4.96
N GLN A 271 -0.40 5.32 3.86
CA GLN A 271 0.62 5.19 2.81
C GLN A 271 0.87 6.52 2.09
N LEU A 272 -0.17 7.27 1.75
CA LEU A 272 -0.06 8.60 1.15
C LEU A 272 0.81 9.53 2.01
N PHE A 273 0.43 9.69 3.28
CA PHE A 273 1.13 10.63 4.15
C PHE A 273 2.52 10.14 4.54
N ILE A 274 2.84 8.85 4.51
CA ILE A 274 4.25 8.43 4.69
C ILE A 274 5.14 8.98 3.55
N GLN A 275 4.59 9.20 2.36
CA GLN A 275 5.36 9.57 1.17
C GLN A 275 5.31 11.06 0.84
N VAL A 276 4.20 11.75 1.15
CA VAL A 276 3.92 13.11 0.67
C VAL A 276 3.86 14.12 1.83
N PRO A 277 4.74 15.13 1.86
CA PRO A 277 4.62 16.25 2.81
C PRO A 277 3.31 17.01 2.62
N THR A 278 2.57 17.23 3.70
CA THR A 278 1.25 17.89 3.70
C THR A 278 1.34 19.41 3.85
N LYS A 279 2.25 20.03 3.12
CA LYS A 279 2.47 21.48 3.13
C LYS A 279 2.02 22.08 1.82
N ASP A 280 1.44 23.28 1.89
CA ASP A 280 1.23 24.08 0.70
C ASP A 280 2.56 24.64 0.22
N LEU A 281 2.99 24.20 -0.97
CA LEU A 281 4.20 24.65 -1.64
C LEU A 281 3.86 25.44 -2.91
N SER A 282 2.59 25.78 -3.15
CA SER A 282 2.13 26.45 -4.37
C SER A 282 2.76 27.83 -4.58
N LEU A 283 3.02 28.53 -3.49
CA LEU A 283 3.67 29.85 -3.49
C LEU A 283 5.19 29.78 -3.47
N GLN A 284 5.78 28.58 -3.34
CA GLN A 284 7.23 28.42 -3.34
C GLN A 284 7.74 28.28 -4.77
N ASP A 285 8.88 28.91 -5.04
CA ASP A 285 9.66 28.65 -6.24
C ASP A 285 10.30 27.27 -6.10
N LEU A 286 9.51 26.25 -6.42
CA LEU A 286 9.99 24.88 -6.52
C LEU A 286 10.98 24.81 -7.69
N PRO A 287 12.15 24.17 -7.52
CA PRO A 287 13.07 23.98 -8.63
C PRO A 287 12.38 23.19 -9.75
N ASP A 288 12.54 23.65 -11.00
CA ASP A 288 11.92 23.04 -12.20
C ASP A 288 12.32 21.56 -12.40
N ALA A 289 13.39 21.12 -11.74
CA ALA A 289 13.85 19.75 -11.74
C ALA A 289 13.68 19.15 -10.34
N SER A 290 12.98 18.01 -10.26
CA SER A 290 13.04 17.15 -9.09
C SER A 290 14.51 16.79 -8.78
N PRO A 291 14.90 16.61 -7.50
CA PRO A 291 16.28 16.34 -7.16
C PRO A 291 16.78 15.13 -7.95
N GLY A 292 17.69 15.39 -8.89
CA GLY A 292 18.21 14.39 -9.83
C GLY A 292 18.81 13.16 -9.14
N ALA A 293 19.10 13.23 -7.84
CA ALA A 293 19.57 12.10 -7.05
C ALA A 293 18.54 10.96 -6.92
N LEU A 294 17.24 11.23 -6.81
CA LEU A 294 16.22 10.16 -6.75
C LEU A 294 15.89 9.64 -8.15
N LEU A 295 15.82 10.52 -9.16
CA LEU A 295 15.72 10.17 -10.58
C LEU A 295 16.91 9.34 -11.08
N ALA A 296 18.12 9.64 -10.61
CA ALA A 296 19.35 8.91 -10.92
C ALA A 296 19.52 7.64 -10.07
N ALA A 297 18.92 7.59 -8.87
CA ALA A 297 18.85 6.40 -8.03
C ALA A 297 17.66 5.49 -8.37
N LEU A 298 16.67 5.96 -9.12
CA LEU A 298 15.66 5.13 -9.73
C LEU A 298 16.23 4.62 -11.06
N PRO A 299 16.22 3.30 -11.32
CA PRO A 299 17.00 2.68 -12.40
C PRO A 299 16.39 2.88 -13.82
N VAL A 300 15.75 4.03 -14.08
CA VAL A 300 14.55 4.07 -14.94
C VAL A 300 14.68 4.89 -16.22
N HIS A 301 15.56 5.88 -16.33
CA HIS A 301 15.64 6.64 -17.57
C HIS A 301 16.69 6.09 -18.53
N PRO A 302 16.32 5.48 -19.67
CA PRO A 302 17.25 5.37 -20.78
C PRO A 302 17.71 6.79 -21.12
N ALA A 303 19.03 6.98 -21.26
CA ALA A 303 19.61 8.28 -21.54
C ALA A 303 18.88 8.95 -22.72
N GLY A 304 18.12 10.02 -22.45
CA GLY A 304 17.39 10.79 -23.46
C GLY A 304 15.86 10.60 -23.51
N ALA A 305 15.25 9.69 -22.73
CA ALA A 305 13.79 9.67 -22.60
C ALA A 305 13.32 10.71 -21.58
N PRO A 306 12.33 11.56 -21.90
CA PRO A 306 11.79 12.51 -20.93
C PRO A 306 11.27 11.75 -19.72
N ALA A 307 11.59 12.24 -18.52
CA ALA A 307 10.97 11.74 -17.30
C ALA A 307 9.45 11.81 -17.45
N PRO A 308 8.68 10.91 -16.79
CA PRO A 308 7.33 11.25 -16.38
C PRO A 308 7.47 12.37 -15.35
N ALA A 309 7.87 13.55 -15.81
CA ALA A 309 7.94 14.75 -15.00
C ALA A 309 6.50 15.25 -14.94
N ALA A 310 5.93 15.22 -13.74
CA ALA A 310 4.73 15.99 -13.47
C ALA A 310 5.00 17.44 -13.89
N ASP A 311 4.04 18.08 -14.56
CA ASP A 311 4.14 19.50 -14.84
C ASP A 311 4.35 20.23 -13.49
N PRO A 312 5.37 21.11 -13.36
CA PRO A 312 5.54 21.91 -12.16
C PRO A 312 4.26 22.65 -11.73
N GLY A 313 3.41 23.03 -12.69
CA GLY A 313 2.09 23.59 -12.42
C GLY A 313 1.15 22.61 -11.69
N ASP A 314 1.10 21.36 -12.13
CA ASP A 314 0.30 20.30 -11.50
C ASP A 314 0.76 20.04 -10.07
N LEU A 315 2.08 19.99 -9.84
CA LEU A 315 2.64 19.81 -8.49
C LEU A 315 2.24 20.94 -7.53
N LYS A 316 2.32 22.20 -7.98
CA LYS A 316 1.89 23.35 -7.17
C LYS A 316 0.42 23.25 -6.82
N MET A 317 -0.44 22.95 -7.81
CA MET A 317 -1.87 22.74 -7.59
C MET A 317 -2.13 21.60 -6.60
N CYS A 318 -1.45 20.46 -6.75
CA CYS A 318 -1.56 19.32 -5.85
C CYS A 318 -1.21 19.69 -4.40
N THR A 319 -0.09 20.40 -4.19
CA THR A 319 0.33 20.78 -2.83
C THR A 319 -0.63 21.78 -2.18
N SER A 320 -1.30 22.61 -2.97
CA SER A 320 -2.24 23.61 -2.46
C SER A 320 -3.49 23.00 -1.81
N THR A 321 -3.89 21.78 -2.20
CA THR A 321 -5.09 21.11 -1.67
C THR A 321 -4.80 20.20 -0.47
N LEU A 322 -3.54 19.87 -0.20
CA LEU A 322 -3.16 18.96 0.88
C LEU A 322 -3.56 19.45 2.28
N PRO A 323 -3.45 20.76 2.63
CA PRO A 323 -3.98 21.27 3.90
C PRO A 323 -5.48 21.01 4.10
N ASP A 324 -6.27 21.28 3.06
CA ASP A 324 -7.71 21.06 3.07
C ASP A 324 -8.04 19.57 3.17
N LEU A 325 -7.30 18.72 2.45
CA LEU A 325 -7.41 17.26 2.55
C LEU A 325 -7.13 16.76 3.98
N CYS A 326 -6.13 17.31 4.67
CA CYS A 326 -5.83 16.96 6.07
C CYS A 326 -6.99 17.33 7.00
N CYS A 327 -7.57 18.52 6.82
CA CYS A 327 -8.69 18.95 7.63
C CYS A 327 -9.96 18.13 7.33
N ALA A 328 -10.21 17.81 6.05
CA ALA A 328 -11.31 16.94 5.64
C ALA A 328 -11.15 15.51 6.18
N LEU A 329 -9.92 14.99 6.23
CA LEU A 329 -9.64 13.69 6.88
C LEU A 329 -10.00 13.73 8.37
N LEU A 330 -9.63 14.79 9.08
CA LEU A 330 -10.01 14.97 10.48
C LEU A 330 -11.53 14.96 10.63
N GLU A 331 -12.26 15.76 9.85
CA GLU A 331 -13.72 15.83 9.89
C GLU A 331 -14.37 14.46 9.63
N ARG A 332 -13.92 13.75 8.59
CA ARG A 332 -14.41 12.39 8.31
C ARG A 332 -14.13 11.41 9.44
N PHE A 333 -12.98 11.54 10.11
CA PHE A 333 -12.70 10.69 11.27
C PHE A 333 -13.58 11.07 12.47
N LEU A 334 -13.88 12.35 12.70
CA LEU A 334 -14.82 12.79 13.73
C LEU A 334 -16.24 12.28 13.47
N ASP A 335 -16.72 12.39 12.23
CA ASP A 335 -18.01 11.84 11.80
C ASP A 335 -18.07 10.33 12.03
N TYR A 336 -17.00 9.62 11.65
CA TYR A 336 -16.89 8.18 11.88
C TYR A 336 -16.94 7.84 13.37
N VAL A 337 -16.20 8.56 14.22
CA VAL A 337 -16.19 8.34 15.67
C VAL A 337 -17.58 8.56 16.26
N GLN A 338 -18.33 9.54 15.77
CA GLN A 338 -19.70 9.81 16.22
C GLN A 338 -20.69 8.71 15.82
N CYS A 339 -20.49 8.10 14.66
CA CYS A 339 -21.42 7.15 14.07
C CYS A 339 -21.05 5.67 14.28
N VAL A 340 -19.84 5.35 14.75
CA VAL A 340 -19.36 3.97 14.87
C VAL A 340 -20.22 3.18 15.86
N PRO A 341 -20.81 2.04 15.46
CA PRO A 341 -21.57 1.21 16.37
C PRO A 341 -20.67 0.60 17.44
N LYS A 342 -21.26 0.21 18.59
CA LYS A 342 -20.53 -0.58 19.59
C LYS A 342 -20.10 -1.91 18.95
N PRO A 343 -18.80 -2.28 19.02
CA PRO A 343 -18.32 -3.50 18.40
C PRO A 343 -19.07 -4.73 18.95
N SER A 344 -19.44 -5.66 18.06
CA SER A 344 -20.01 -6.94 18.49
C SER A 344 -18.96 -7.71 19.31
N LYS A 345 -19.38 -8.45 20.34
CA LYS A 345 -18.44 -9.03 21.32
C LYS A 345 -17.62 -10.20 20.78
N LEU A 346 -17.94 -10.81 19.62
CA LEU A 346 -17.44 -12.15 19.28
C LEU A 346 -17.13 -12.45 17.79
N ASP A 347 -17.13 -11.47 16.88
CA ASP A 347 -16.94 -11.77 15.45
C ASP A 347 -15.64 -11.22 14.85
N ALA A 348 -15.21 -11.76 13.71
CA ALA A 348 -14.11 -11.22 12.91
C ALA A 348 -14.28 -9.71 12.58
N MET A 349 -15.52 -9.24 12.52
CA MET A 349 -15.85 -7.82 12.37
C MET A 349 -15.35 -6.97 13.54
N ALA A 350 -15.35 -7.52 14.77
CA ALA A 350 -14.82 -6.80 15.93
C ALA A 350 -13.32 -6.50 15.79
N ALA A 351 -12.56 -7.36 15.10
CA ALA A 351 -11.16 -7.09 14.80
C ALA A 351 -10.99 -5.93 13.80
N LEU A 352 -11.87 -5.84 12.79
CA LEU A 352 -11.88 -4.74 11.82
C LEU A 352 -12.31 -3.42 12.47
N ASP A 353 -13.37 -3.45 13.28
CA ASP A 353 -13.86 -2.30 14.06
C ASP A 353 -12.78 -1.75 15.00
N LEU A 354 -11.83 -2.59 15.44
CA LEU A 354 -10.70 -2.17 16.25
C LEU A 354 -9.49 -1.71 15.42
N ALA A 355 -9.27 -2.30 14.24
CA ALA A 355 -8.15 -1.98 13.38
C ALA A 355 -8.35 -0.66 12.63
N GLY A 356 -9.53 -0.44 12.04
CA GLY A 356 -9.86 0.76 11.26
C GLY A 356 -9.53 2.07 11.99
N PRO A 357 -10.09 2.31 13.19
CA PRO A 357 -9.82 3.54 13.95
C PRO A 357 -8.35 3.74 14.33
N ARG A 358 -7.60 2.65 14.56
CA ARG A 358 -6.16 2.72 14.87
C ARG A 358 -5.35 3.13 13.65
N VAL A 359 -5.67 2.58 12.48
CA VAL A 359 -5.01 2.96 11.24
C VAL A 359 -5.40 4.39 10.85
N LEU A 360 -6.66 4.80 11.03
CA LEU A 360 -7.10 6.19 10.84
C LEU A 360 -6.35 7.17 11.76
N SER A 361 -6.19 6.81 13.03
CA SER A 361 -5.39 7.59 13.98
C SER A 361 -3.93 7.72 13.55
N THR A 362 -3.36 6.66 12.98
CA THR A 362 -2.00 6.67 12.41
C THR A 362 -1.93 7.59 11.18
N ALA A 363 -2.90 7.48 10.27
CA ALA A 363 -3.00 8.33 9.09
C ALA A 363 -3.14 9.82 9.47
N LEU A 364 -4.02 10.13 10.43
CA LEU A 364 -4.22 11.49 10.94
C LEU A 364 -2.95 12.04 11.62
N PHE A 365 -2.25 11.21 12.40
CA PHE A 365 -0.97 11.59 13.00
C PHE A 365 0.07 11.92 11.91
N LEU A 366 0.21 11.06 10.90
CA LEU A 366 1.15 11.28 9.80
C LEU A 366 0.81 12.53 8.99
N ALA A 367 -0.48 12.75 8.71
CA ALA A 367 -0.99 13.93 8.05
C ALA A 367 -0.62 15.19 8.84
N ALA A 368 -1.07 15.27 10.10
CA ALA A 368 -0.83 16.41 10.97
C ALA A 368 0.67 16.65 11.19
N ARG A 369 1.48 15.61 11.37
CA ARG A 369 2.92 15.77 11.66
C ARG A 369 3.69 16.46 10.53
N GLN A 370 3.16 16.41 9.32
CA GLN A 370 3.80 16.98 8.14
C GLN A 370 3.24 18.34 7.73
N THR A 371 2.14 18.79 8.35
CA THR A 371 1.54 20.08 8.01
C THR A 371 2.38 21.24 8.55
N ASP A 372 2.11 22.43 8.01
CA ASP A 372 2.55 23.68 8.64
C ASP A 372 1.74 24.04 9.90
N ASP A 373 2.16 25.11 10.55
CA ASP A 373 1.58 25.61 11.80
C ASP A 373 0.12 26.08 11.61
N ALA A 374 -0.18 26.71 10.47
CA ALA A 374 -1.50 27.27 10.19
C ALA A 374 -2.54 26.16 9.99
N THR A 375 -2.19 25.14 9.22
CA THR A 375 -3.02 23.95 9.01
C THR A 375 -3.18 23.17 10.31
N ALA A 376 -2.10 22.98 11.07
CA ALA A 376 -2.16 22.32 12.37
C ALA A 376 -3.09 23.06 13.35
N GLU A 377 -3.02 24.39 13.38
CA GLU A 377 -3.90 25.22 14.17
C GLU A 377 -5.37 25.08 13.73
N ALA A 378 -5.64 25.06 12.41
CA ALA A 378 -6.98 24.83 11.88
C ALA A 378 -7.53 23.45 12.29
N MET A 379 -6.73 22.39 12.15
CA MET A 379 -7.10 21.03 12.58
C MET A 379 -7.41 20.97 14.09
N VAL A 380 -6.55 21.55 14.92
CA VAL A 380 -6.79 21.58 16.38
C VAL A 380 -8.02 22.41 16.71
N GLY A 381 -8.23 23.55 16.04
CA GLY A 381 -9.42 24.38 16.23
C GLY A 381 -10.72 23.63 15.92
N ARG A 382 -10.77 22.88 14.82
CA ARG A 382 -11.93 22.03 14.47
C ARG A 382 -12.16 20.92 15.50
N LEU A 383 -11.09 20.27 15.99
CA LEU A 383 -11.20 19.27 17.05
C LEU A 383 -11.70 19.88 18.37
N GLU A 384 -11.18 21.05 18.75
CA GLU A 384 -11.58 21.79 19.94
C GLU A 384 -13.07 22.16 19.90
N GLU A 385 -13.52 22.72 18.78
CA GLU A 385 -14.93 23.02 18.54
C GLU A 385 -15.80 21.76 18.63
N TRP A 386 -15.38 20.67 18.00
CA TRP A 386 -16.13 19.42 18.02
C TRP A 386 -16.22 18.79 19.41
N VAL A 387 -15.11 18.69 20.15
CA VAL A 387 -15.09 18.12 21.52
C VAL A 387 -15.96 18.93 22.49
N THR A 388 -16.06 20.25 22.27
CA THR A 388 -16.87 21.13 23.13
C THR A 388 -18.36 21.13 22.76
N ARG A 389 -18.72 20.88 21.50
CA ARG A 389 -20.12 20.88 21.04
C ARG A 389 -20.77 19.50 21.00
N THR A 390 -19.97 18.46 20.83
CA THR A 390 -20.44 17.09 20.62
C THR A 390 -20.16 16.24 21.86
N LEU A 391 -21.19 15.54 22.32
CA LEU A 391 -21.07 14.54 23.38
C LEU A 391 -21.40 13.15 22.80
N ALA A 392 -20.37 12.31 22.63
CA ALA A 392 -20.51 10.94 22.12
C ALA A 392 -19.95 9.94 23.15
N PRO A 393 -20.66 9.66 24.25
CA PRO A 393 -20.10 8.94 25.40
C PRO A 393 -19.73 7.48 25.07
N ASP A 394 -20.37 6.90 24.06
CA ASP A 394 -20.04 5.57 23.57
C ASP A 394 -18.77 5.53 22.71
N ALA A 395 -18.28 6.69 22.29
CA ALA A 395 -17.15 6.86 21.37
C ALA A 395 -15.87 7.34 22.06
N VAL A 396 -15.79 7.23 23.39
CA VAL A 396 -14.65 7.63 24.24
C VAL A 396 -13.30 7.15 23.71
N LYS A 397 -13.24 5.92 23.19
CA LYS A 397 -12.00 5.36 22.63
C LYS A 397 -11.60 6.05 21.32
N GLY A 398 -12.57 6.37 20.47
CA GLY A 398 -12.35 7.05 19.20
C GLY A 398 -11.86 8.48 19.40
N VAL A 399 -12.52 9.28 20.27
CA VAL A 399 -12.06 10.64 20.57
C VAL A 399 -10.64 10.64 21.16
N ARG A 400 -10.32 9.68 22.04
CA ARG A 400 -8.96 9.53 22.58
C ARG A 400 -7.93 9.26 21.48
N MET A 401 -8.27 8.53 20.42
CA MET A 401 -7.39 8.29 19.28
C MET A 401 -7.17 9.55 18.44
N VAL A 402 -8.22 10.34 18.20
CA VAL A 402 -8.13 11.59 17.43
C VAL A 402 -7.31 12.63 18.21
N VAL A 403 -7.68 12.86 19.47
CA VAL A 403 -6.98 13.78 20.39
C VAL A 403 -5.52 13.37 20.56
N GLY A 404 -5.27 12.07 20.73
CA GLY A 404 -3.91 11.55 20.87
C GLY A 404 -3.06 11.75 19.62
N ALA A 405 -3.62 11.51 18.43
CA ALA A 405 -2.91 11.72 17.17
C ALA A 405 -2.49 13.18 16.97
N LEU A 406 -3.41 14.14 17.16
CA LEU A 406 -3.08 15.56 17.01
C LEU A 406 -2.15 16.08 18.11
N SER A 407 -2.35 15.65 19.35
CA SER A 407 -1.49 16.06 20.47
C SER A 407 -0.06 15.52 20.30
N LEU A 408 0.09 14.30 19.79
CA LEU A 408 1.39 13.71 19.49
C LEU A 408 2.07 14.40 18.30
N ALA A 409 1.31 14.75 17.26
CA ALA A 409 1.85 15.45 16.09
C ALA A 409 2.32 16.87 16.44
N HIS A 410 1.54 17.58 17.27
CA HIS A 410 1.77 18.96 17.68
C HIS A 410 1.59 19.17 19.19
N PRO A 411 2.59 18.78 20.02
CA PRO A 411 2.51 18.85 21.47
C PRO A 411 2.16 20.22 22.05
N ARG A 412 2.60 21.31 21.39
CA ARG A 412 2.29 22.69 21.81
C ARG A 412 0.78 23.01 21.82
N PHE A 413 0.00 22.32 20.99
CA PHE A 413 -1.45 22.56 20.89
C PHE A 413 -2.26 21.67 21.83
N ALA A 414 -1.64 20.65 22.44
CA ALA A 414 -2.30 19.81 23.43
C ALA A 414 -2.86 20.63 24.61
N ALA A 415 -2.17 21.71 24.97
CA ALA A 415 -2.59 22.66 26.00
C ALA A 415 -4.00 23.26 25.76
N ARG A 416 -4.36 23.53 24.49
CA ARG A 416 -5.69 24.05 24.12
C ARG A 416 -6.77 22.99 24.33
N LEU A 417 -6.51 21.76 23.88
CA LEU A 417 -7.44 20.64 24.04
C LEU A 417 -7.64 20.30 25.52
N VAL A 418 -6.58 20.41 26.33
CA VAL A 418 -6.67 20.29 27.79
C VAL A 418 -7.57 21.39 28.37
N ASP A 419 -7.37 22.66 28.01
CA ASP A 419 -8.22 23.75 28.51
C ASP A 419 -9.68 23.57 28.12
N ALA A 420 -9.95 23.15 26.89
CA ALA A 420 -11.30 22.88 26.40
C ALA A 420 -11.98 21.75 27.18
N ALA A 421 -11.25 20.67 27.48
CA ALA A 421 -11.77 19.56 28.30
C ALA A 421 -12.00 19.97 29.75
N VAL A 422 -11.06 20.69 30.36
CA VAL A 422 -11.16 21.12 31.76
C VAL A 422 -12.24 22.17 31.96
N GLY A 423 -12.41 23.11 31.02
CA GLY A 423 -13.46 24.13 31.07
C GLY A 423 -14.89 23.55 31.06
N ARG A 424 -15.04 22.27 30.72
CA ARG A 424 -16.32 21.54 30.75
C ARG A 424 -16.52 20.71 32.02
N LEU A 425 -15.46 20.44 32.79
CA LEU A 425 -15.58 19.71 34.06
C LEU A 425 -16.10 20.68 35.15
N PRO A 426 -17.14 20.29 35.92
CA PRO A 426 -17.74 21.14 36.93
C PRO A 426 -16.77 21.25 38.10
N LEU A 427 -16.07 22.37 38.17
CA LEU A 427 -15.30 22.75 39.35
C LEU A 427 -16.30 22.90 40.50
N HIS A 428 -16.10 22.15 41.57
CA HIS A 428 -17.05 21.92 42.67
C HIS A 428 -17.44 23.16 43.51
N ALA A 429 -17.20 24.38 43.04
CA ALA A 429 -17.24 25.57 43.87
C ALA A 429 -18.42 26.54 43.67
N GLY A 430 -19.40 26.29 42.78
CA GLY A 430 -20.35 27.38 42.44
C GLY A 430 -21.73 27.08 41.85
N GLY A 431 -22.25 25.85 41.90
CA GLY A 431 -23.66 25.60 41.56
C GLY A 431 -23.99 25.26 40.10
N LEU A 432 -23.02 24.74 39.33
CA LEU A 432 -23.34 24.02 38.09
C LEU A 432 -24.00 22.69 38.43
N ALA A 433 -25.03 22.31 37.66
CA ALA A 433 -25.67 21.00 37.76
C ALA A 433 -24.61 19.89 37.61
N PRO A 434 -24.72 18.78 38.38
CA PRO A 434 -23.77 17.67 38.25
C PRO A 434 -23.75 17.16 36.82
N LEU A 435 -22.56 17.04 36.23
CA LEU A 435 -22.39 16.38 34.94
C LEU A 435 -22.90 14.94 35.03
N GLY A 436 -23.50 14.45 33.95
CA GLY A 436 -23.74 13.01 33.81
C GLY A 436 -22.41 12.26 33.80
N GLU A 437 -22.37 11.05 34.37
CA GLU A 437 -21.18 10.19 34.40
C GLU A 437 -20.55 10.01 33.00
N SER A 438 -21.40 9.82 32.00
CA SER A 438 -21.03 9.72 30.58
C SER A 438 -20.33 10.97 30.03
N GLU A 439 -20.76 12.16 30.45
CA GLU A 439 -20.17 13.43 30.04
C GLU A 439 -18.85 13.69 30.75
N ALA A 440 -18.78 13.37 32.04
CA ALA A 440 -17.52 13.39 32.78
C ALA A 440 -16.49 12.44 32.15
N LEU A 441 -16.88 11.21 31.82
CA LEU A 441 -15.99 10.22 31.19
C LEU A 441 -15.48 10.69 29.83
N TRP A 442 -16.34 11.33 29.03
CA TRP A 442 -15.97 11.94 27.75
C TRP A 442 -14.86 12.99 27.91
N HIS A 443 -15.08 13.98 28.78
CA HIS A 443 -14.11 15.06 28.98
C HIS A 443 -12.83 14.58 29.67
N LEU A 444 -12.92 13.67 30.64
CA LEU A 444 -11.75 13.05 31.29
C LEU A 444 -10.91 12.24 30.29
N SER A 445 -11.54 11.58 29.32
CA SER A 445 -10.83 10.81 28.30
C SER A 445 -10.11 11.70 27.31
N THR A 446 -10.73 12.80 26.89
CA THR A 446 -10.09 13.85 26.08
C THR A 446 -8.90 14.45 26.83
N LEU A 447 -9.11 14.83 28.10
CA LEU A 447 -8.06 15.36 28.97
C LEU A 447 -6.89 14.37 29.08
N GLY A 448 -7.18 13.11 29.42
CA GLY A 448 -6.16 12.08 29.58
C GLY A 448 -5.39 11.78 28.29
N ALA A 449 -6.05 11.87 27.13
CA ALA A 449 -5.40 11.73 25.82
C ALA A 449 -4.45 12.90 25.54
N ALA A 450 -4.95 14.14 25.66
CA ALA A 450 -4.15 15.34 25.42
C ALA A 450 -2.97 15.44 26.41
N ALA A 451 -3.20 15.14 27.68
CA ALA A 451 -2.19 15.12 28.73
C ALA A 451 -1.08 14.09 28.45
N ARG A 452 -1.46 12.87 28.03
CA ARG A 452 -0.52 11.78 27.78
C ARG A 452 0.40 12.05 26.60
N PHE A 453 -0.11 12.68 25.54
CA PHE A 453 0.63 12.86 24.29
C PHE A 453 1.16 14.30 24.08
N GLY A 454 0.76 15.26 24.92
CA GLY A 454 1.20 16.64 24.84
C GLY A 454 2.62 16.91 25.38
N GLU A 455 3.26 15.93 26.01
CA GLU A 455 4.65 15.94 26.49
C GLU A 455 5.15 17.33 26.98
N ALA A 456 6.25 17.83 26.42
CA ALA A 456 6.88 19.09 26.78
C ALA A 456 5.98 20.31 26.53
N GLY A 457 4.99 20.21 25.63
CA GLY A 457 4.04 21.27 25.34
C GLY A 457 3.14 21.64 26.52
N LEU A 458 3.02 20.75 27.51
CA LEU A 458 2.21 20.98 28.71
C LEU A 458 3.02 21.53 29.89
N LEU A 459 4.36 21.47 29.85
CA LEU A 459 5.22 21.95 30.94
C LEU A 459 4.92 23.40 31.36
N PRO A 460 4.71 24.36 30.43
CA PRO A 460 4.39 25.74 30.81
C PRO A 460 3.08 25.89 31.60
N ARG A 461 2.20 24.88 31.55
CA ARG A 461 0.87 24.90 32.16
C ARG A 461 0.69 23.93 33.31
N ARG A 462 1.73 23.17 33.66
CA ARG A 462 1.67 22.12 34.67
C ARG A 462 0.97 22.55 35.96
N GLN A 463 1.39 23.67 36.56
CA GLN A 463 0.80 24.17 37.82
C GLN A 463 -0.68 24.52 37.70
N ALA A 464 -1.08 25.14 36.58
CA ALA A 464 -2.48 25.48 36.33
C ALA A 464 -3.35 24.23 36.13
N LEU A 465 -2.79 23.17 35.53
CA LEU A 465 -3.45 21.89 35.38
C LEU A 465 -3.57 21.14 36.71
N GLU A 466 -2.50 21.08 37.50
CA GLU A 466 -2.49 20.50 38.84
C GLU A 466 -3.56 21.17 39.72
N ALA A 467 -3.56 22.52 39.79
CA ALA A 467 -4.56 23.26 40.57
C ALA A 467 -6.01 23.03 40.10
N ARG A 468 -6.23 22.91 38.79
CA ARG A 468 -7.56 22.63 38.24
C ARG A 468 -8.02 21.19 38.48
N MET A 469 -7.10 20.23 38.43
CA MET A 469 -7.39 18.83 38.75
C MET A 469 -7.68 18.67 40.25
N GLU A 470 -6.93 19.35 41.12
CA GLU A 470 -7.19 19.39 42.56
C GLU A 470 -8.56 20.01 42.89
N ALA A 471 -9.00 21.02 42.15
CA ALA A 471 -10.31 21.63 42.34
C ALA A 471 -11.48 20.80 41.76
N ALA A 472 -11.19 19.78 40.95
CA ALA A 472 -12.18 18.89 40.35
C ALA A 472 -12.35 17.55 41.11
N LEU A 473 -11.34 17.15 41.90
CA LEU A 473 -11.37 16.01 42.83
C LEU A 473 -11.95 16.43 44.18
#